data_AF-M0JLB6-F1
#
_entry.id   AF-M0JLB6-F1
#
_cell.length_a   1.000
_cell.length_b   1.000
_cell.length_c   1.000
_cell.angle_alpha   90.00
_cell.angle_beta   90.00
_cell.angle_gamma   90.00
#
_symmetry.space_group_name_H-M   'P 1'
#
loop_
_entity.id
_entity.type
_entity.pdbx_description
1 polymer ?
#
loop_
_entity_poly.entity_id
_entity_poly.type
_entity_poly.pdbx_seq_one_letter_code
_entity_poly.pdbx_strand_id
1 'polypeptide(L)'
;MFNDEPNDNETFLYKLERESEVQKLIAHLKRSRKNYVRRRAATMLGNIAEISDPNERRQAVKALVSAIKTDEDDSVRAAAIDAL
;
A
#
# COMPACT_ATOMS: atom_id res chain seq x y z
N MET A 1 17.24 -29.82 -16.30
CA MET A 1 16.37 -29.25 -15.26
C MET A 1 17.21 -28.20 -14.56
N PHE A 2 17.08 -26.94 -14.97
CA PHE A 2 17.81 -25.84 -14.36
C PHE A 2 17.13 -25.55 -13.03
N ASN A 3 17.80 -25.88 -11.92
CA ASN A 3 17.47 -25.31 -10.63
C ASN A 3 18.04 -23.90 -10.63
N ASP A 4 17.24 -22.94 -11.08
CA ASP A 4 17.45 -21.54 -10.74
C ASP A 4 16.97 -21.38 -9.29
N GLU A 5 17.84 -21.66 -8.32
CA GLU A 5 17.61 -21.13 -6.97
C GLU A 5 17.60 -19.60 -7.10
N PRO A 6 16.53 -18.92 -6.66
CA PRO A 6 16.44 -17.47 -6.78
C PRO A 6 17.60 -16.86 -6.01
N ASN A 7 18.42 -16.07 -6.70
CA ASN A 7 19.54 -15.36 -6.08
C ASN A 7 18.99 -14.52 -4.91
N ASP A 8 19.45 -14.80 -3.68
CA ASP A 8 18.97 -14.13 -2.45
C ASP A 8 19.01 -12.60 -2.57
N ASN A 9 19.95 -12.06 -3.34
CA ASN A 9 20.05 -10.63 -3.61
C ASN A 9 18.90 -10.09 -4.49
N GLU A 10 18.43 -10.84 -5.48
CA GLU A 10 17.32 -10.40 -6.33
C GLU A 10 16.02 -10.34 -5.51
N THR A 11 15.75 -11.38 -4.72
CA THR A 11 14.57 -11.41 -3.83
C THR A 11 14.63 -10.31 -2.76
N PHE A 12 15.81 -10.02 -2.22
CA PHE A 12 16.00 -8.93 -1.24
C PHE A 12 15.75 -7.54 -1.85
N LEU A 13 16.26 -7.27 -3.06
CA LEU A 13 16.03 -6.00 -3.75
C LEU A 13 14.56 -5.81 -4.12
N TYR A 14 13.90 -6.85 -4.63
CA TYR A 14 12.46 -6.82 -4.91
C TYR A 14 11.64 -6.53 -3.66
N LYS A 15 12.01 -7.14 -2.53
CA LYS A 15 11.37 -6.86 -1.23
C LYS A 15 11.51 -5.38 -0.89
N LEU A 16 12.74 -4.84 -0.86
CA LEU A 16 13.02 -3.44 -0.54
C LEU A 16 12.26 -2.45 -1.44
N GLU A 17 12.22 -2.70 -2.75
CA GLU A 17 11.47 -1.87 -3.69
C GLU A 17 9.97 -1.88 -3.37
N ARG A 18 9.39 -3.07 -3.15
CA ARG A 18 7.99 -3.22 -2.76
C ARG A 18 7.68 -2.51 -1.44
N GLU A 19 8.53 -2.64 -0.42
CA GLU A 19 8.31 -1.95 0.86
C GLU A 19 8.30 -0.42 0.64
N SER A 20 9.23 0.08 -0.17
CA SER A 20 9.33 1.50 -0.54
C SER A 20 8.04 1.98 -1.22
N GLU A 21 7.48 1.21 -2.13
CA GLU A 21 6.21 1.54 -2.79
C GLU A 21 5.03 1.58 -1.80
N VAL A 22 4.93 0.62 -0.88
CA VAL A 22 3.89 0.64 0.18
C VAL A 22 4.02 1.90 1.03
N GLN A 23 5.23 2.25 1.48
CA GLN A 23 5.46 3.46 2.27
C GLN A 23 5.09 4.74 1.51
N LYS A 24 5.45 4.83 0.22
CA LYS A 24 5.11 5.98 -0.63
C LYS A 24 3.60 6.12 -0.76
N LEU A 25 2.89 5.02 -1.02
CA LEU A 25 1.43 5.05 -1.13
C LEU A 25 0.77 5.45 0.19
N ILE A 26 1.24 4.95 1.33
CA ILE A 26 0.79 5.39 2.66
C ILE A 26 1.02 6.90 2.84
N ALA A 27 2.19 7.41 2.43
CA ALA A 27 2.49 8.84 2.53
C ALA A 27 1.55 9.68 1.65
N HIS A 28 1.26 9.23 0.42
CA HIS A 28 0.32 9.89 -0.47
C HIS A 28 -1.11 9.88 0.06
N LEU A 29 -1.58 8.75 0.60
CA LEU A 29 -2.89 8.64 1.24
C LEU A 29 -3.03 9.61 2.42
N LYS A 30 -1.98 9.76 3.23
CA LYS A 30 -2.04 10.59 4.45
C LYS A 30 -1.82 12.08 4.24
N ARG A 31 -0.99 12.48 3.28
CA ARG A 31 -0.42 13.84 3.23
C ARG A 31 -0.75 14.61 1.97
N SER A 32 -1.30 13.97 0.94
CA SER A 32 -1.63 14.68 -0.29
C SER A 32 -2.76 15.69 -0.05
N ARG A 33 -2.56 16.92 -0.54
CA ARG A 33 -3.59 17.96 -0.58
C ARG A 33 -4.67 17.71 -1.64
N LYS A 34 -4.44 16.75 -2.54
CA LYS A 34 -5.34 16.43 -3.65
C LYS A 34 -6.11 15.15 -3.32
N ASN A 35 -7.43 15.26 -3.18
CA ASN A 35 -8.33 14.13 -2.89
C ASN A 35 -8.15 12.97 -3.87
N TYR A 36 -8.05 13.23 -5.17
CA TYR A 36 -7.89 12.18 -6.18
C TYR A 36 -6.58 11.39 -6.03
N VAL A 37 -5.52 12.01 -5.50
CA VAL A 37 -4.25 11.33 -5.19
C VAL A 37 -4.43 10.44 -3.98
N ARG A 38 -5.10 10.92 -2.92
CA ARG A 38 -5.39 10.12 -1.73
C ARG A 38 -6.27 8.91 -2.09
N ARG A 39 -7.34 9.13 -2.86
CA ARG A 39 -8.23 8.09 -3.38
C ARG A 39 -7.45 7.04 -4.18
N ARG A 40 -6.60 7.48 -5.13
CA ARG A 40 -5.81 6.56 -5.95
C ARG A 40 -4.83 5.76 -5.10
N ALA A 41 -4.23 6.37 -4.09
CA ALA A 41 -3.36 5.68 -3.14
C ALA A 41 -4.12 4.62 -2.33
N ALA A 42 -5.34 4.92 -1.86
CA ALA A 42 -6.19 3.93 -1.17
C ALA A 42 -6.50 2.73 -2.08
N THR A 43 -6.95 2.97 -3.31
CA THR A 43 -7.20 1.89 -4.30
C THR A 43 -5.95 1.06 -4.56
N MET A 44 -4.79 1.71 -4.76
CA MET A 44 -3.54 1.01 -5.01
C MET A 44 -3.13 0.16 -3.81
N LEU A 45 -3.29 0.66 -2.57
CA LEU A 45 -2.99 -0.08 -1.34
C LEU A 45 -3.86 -1.34 -1.18
N GLY A 46 -5.14 -1.30 -1.54
CA GLY A 46 -6.02 -2.48 -1.54
C GLY A 46 -5.66 -3.50 -2.60
N ASN A 47 -5.21 -3.03 -3.77
CA ASN A 47 -4.73 -3.91 -4.84
C ASN A 47 -3.38 -4.56 -4.55
N ILE A 48 -2.68 -4.17 -3.48
CA ILE A 48 -1.46 -4.87 -3.03
C ILE A 48 -1.85 -6.13 -2.24
N ALA A 49 -2.77 -6.93 -2.80
CA ALA A 49 -3.18 -8.24 -2.28
C ALA A 49 -2.01 -9.23 -2.07
N GLU A 50 -0.81 -8.84 -2.50
CA GLU A 50 0.43 -9.60 -2.41
C GLU A 50 1.47 -9.00 -1.44
N ILE A 51 1.11 -8.14 -0.48
CA ILE A 51 2.08 -7.75 0.55
C ILE A 51 2.45 -9.02 1.35
N SER A 52 3.56 -9.66 1.01
CA SER A 52 4.04 -10.85 1.72
C SER A 52 4.49 -10.50 3.14
N ASP A 53 4.98 -9.28 3.37
CA ASP A 53 5.44 -8.82 4.68
C ASP A 53 4.26 -8.47 5.63
N PRO A 54 4.11 -9.19 6.76
CA PRO A 54 3.04 -8.91 7.72
C PRO A 54 3.10 -7.51 8.34
N ASN A 55 4.28 -6.88 8.44
CA ASN A 55 4.42 -5.53 8.97
C ASN A 55 3.85 -4.49 8.02
N GLU A 56 4.19 -4.58 6.74
CA GLU A 56 3.66 -3.67 5.71
C GLU A 56 2.14 -3.79 5.59
N ARG A 57 1.62 -5.03 5.60
CA ARG A 57 0.18 -5.26 5.56
C ARG A 57 -0.51 -4.57 6.75
N ARG A 58 0.05 -4.71 7.96
CA ARG A 58 -0.47 -4.00 9.14
C ARG A 58 -0.42 -2.48 9.00
N GLN A 59 0.64 -1.93 8.41
CA GLN A 59 0.77 -0.49 8.21
C GLN A 59 -0.19 0.04 7.15
N ALA A 60 -0.36 -0.69 6.04
CA ALA A 60 -1.33 -0.38 5.00
C ALA A 60 -2.77 -0.40 5.57
N VAL A 61 -3.15 -1.47 6.28
CA VAL A 61 -4.46 -1.57 6.96
C VAL A 61 -4.66 -0.42 7.94
N LYS A 62 -3.65 -0.09 8.76
CA LYS A 62 -3.74 1.04 9.70
C LYS A 62 -3.94 2.37 8.97
N ALA A 63 -3.28 2.57 7.83
CA ALA A 63 -3.44 3.78 7.02
C ALA A 63 -4.83 3.85 6.38
N LEU A 64 -5.33 2.74 5.83
CA LEU A 64 -6.68 2.64 5.26
C LEU A 64 -7.76 2.91 6.32
N VAL A 65 -7.69 2.25 7.48
CA VAL A 65 -8.62 2.49 8.60
C VAL A 65 -8.58 3.95 9.07
N SER A 66 -7.40 4.58 9.08
CA SER A 66 -7.29 6.01 9.38
C SER A 66 -8.04 6.85 8.34
N ALA A 67 -7.85 6.58 7.04
CA ALA A 67 -8.53 7.29 5.98
C ALA A 67 -10.06 7.15 6.07
N ILE A 68 -10.57 5.94 6.35
CA ILE A 68 -12.00 5.69 6.58
C ILE A 68 -12.56 6.56 7.70
N LYS A 69 -11.79 6.79 8.77
CA LYS A 69 -12.27 7.52 9.94
C LYS A 69 -12.12 9.03 9.82
N THR A 70 -11.11 9.51 9.09
CA THR A 70 -10.66 10.90 9.21
C THR A 70 -10.52 11.65 7.90
N ASP A 71 -10.60 11.00 6.73
CA ASP A 71 -10.49 11.74 5.47
C ASP A 71 -11.75 12.59 5.23
N GLU A 72 -11.52 13.85 4.86
CA GLU A 72 -12.57 14.84 4.57
C GLU A 72 -13.39 14.49 3.31
N ASP A 73 -12.83 13.69 2.39
CA ASP A 73 -13.44 13.38 1.10
C ASP A 73 -14.09 12.00 1.10
N ASP A 74 -15.40 11.96 0.81
CA ASP A 74 -16.21 10.75 0.80
C ASP A 74 -15.70 9.69 -0.19
N SER A 75 -15.15 10.11 -1.33
CA SER A 75 -14.61 9.19 -2.33
C SER A 75 -13.32 8.53 -1.87
N VAL A 76 -12.52 9.22 -1.04
CA VAL A 76 -11.33 8.63 -0.41
C VAL A 76 -11.74 7.62 0.65
N ARG A 77 -12.74 7.94 1.48
CA ARG A 77 -13.27 7.01 2.49
C ARG A 77 -13.84 5.75 1.83
N ALA A 78 -14.63 5.90 0.76
CA ALA A 78 -15.17 4.77 0.00
C ALA A 78 -14.05 3.89 -0.59
N ALA A 79 -13.06 4.49 -1.26
CA ALA A 79 -11.92 3.74 -1.80
C ALA A 79 -11.10 3.02 -0.72
N ALA A 80 -11.04 3.57 0.50
CA ALA A 80 -10.37 2.92 1.63
C ALA A 80 -11.19 1.76 2.23
N ILE A 81 -12.53 1.84 2.18
CA ILE A 81 -13.43 0.72 2.55
C ILE A 81 -13.28 -0.42 1.53
N ASP A 82 -13.31 -0.10 0.24
CA ASP A 82 -13.16 -1.10 -0.84
C ASP A 82 -11.79 -1.81 -0.83
N ALA A 83 -10.79 -1.19 -0.19
CA ALA A 83 -9.42 -1.68 -0.13
C ALA A 83 -9.13 -2.58 1.09
N LEU A 84 -10.06 -2.73 2.03
CA LEU A 84 -9.95 -3.62 3.20
C LEU A 84 -10.54 -5.00 2.92
#